data_AF-A0A5C6BEK8-F1
#
_entry.id   AF-A0A5C6BEK8-F1
#
_cell.length_a   1.000
_cell.length_b   1.000
_cell.length_c   1.000
_cell.angle_alpha   90.00
_cell.angle_beta   90.00
_cell.angle_gamma   90.00
#
_symmetry.space_group_name_H-M   'P 1'
#
loop_
_entity.id
_entity.type
_entity.pdbx_description
1 polymer ?
#
loop_
_entity_poly.entity_id
_entity_poly.type
_entity_poly.pdbx_seq_one_letter_code
_entity_poly.pdbx_strand_id
1 'polypeptide(L)'
;MSRMAGCEIFDPDEVAIAHVYTRVCRRCFLLGDDPFSGKNFDHRKVWIEEHLRQFASFFGIDLLGFSILSDHFHLILRSRPDVVATWSDEEVARRWLMLCPHRRTADGLPMTPTDPEIKSIAGCPIKRTEIRQRLSSFSWWMRLLCQRVATRANRDRRADRFGGPV
;
A
#
# COMPACT_ATOMS: atom_id res chain seq x y z
N MET A 1 -12.94 22.09 8.08
CA MET A 1 -13.17 21.72 6.67
C MET A 1 -13.20 20.20 6.59
N SER A 2 -14.31 19.60 6.17
CA SER A 2 -14.31 18.16 5.84
C SER A 2 -13.43 17.95 4.60
N ARG A 3 -12.70 16.84 4.55
CA ARG A 3 -12.03 16.45 3.30
C ARG A 3 -13.11 16.04 2.32
N MET A 4 -13.06 16.58 1.10
CA MET A 4 -13.83 16.06 -0.03
C MET A 4 -13.43 14.61 -0.30
N ALA A 5 -14.37 13.80 -0.78
CA ALA A 5 -14.08 12.42 -1.14
C ALA A 5 -13.08 12.40 -2.31
N GLY A 6 -12.14 11.46 -2.34
CA GLY A 6 -11.11 11.42 -3.39
C GLY A 6 -11.66 11.30 -4.81
N CYS A 7 -12.85 10.69 -4.99
CA CYS A 7 -13.53 10.62 -6.28
C CYS A 7 -14.17 11.94 -6.73
N GLU A 8 -14.30 12.92 -5.83
CA GLU A 8 -14.77 14.27 -6.17
C GLU A 8 -13.64 15.13 -6.76
N ILE A 9 -12.40 14.63 -6.76
CA ILE A 9 -11.20 15.36 -7.20
C ILE A 9 -10.60 14.75 -8.48
N PHE A 10 -10.74 13.43 -8.68
CA PHE A 10 -10.18 12.74 -9.83
C PHE A 10 -11.17 11.75 -10.43
N ASP A 11 -11.31 11.77 -11.75
CA ASP A 11 -11.97 10.70 -12.50
C ASP A 11 -11.11 9.42 -12.40
N PRO A 12 -11.65 8.30 -11.89
CA PRO A 12 -10.91 7.05 -11.77
C PRO A 12 -10.47 6.43 -13.11
N ASP A 13 -11.11 6.81 -14.21
CA ASP A 13 -10.84 6.28 -15.55
C ASP A 13 -9.83 7.14 -16.35
N GLU A 14 -9.40 8.28 -15.79
CA GLU A 14 -8.39 9.15 -16.38
C GLU A 14 -7.00 9.03 -15.71
N VAL A 15 -5.95 9.29 -16.51
CA VAL A 15 -4.59 9.42 -16.00
C VAL A 15 -4.47 10.71 -15.21
N ALA A 16 -4.14 10.60 -13.93
CA ALA A 16 -3.94 11.74 -13.04
C ALA A 16 -2.59 11.65 -12.34
N ILE A 17 -2.01 12.79 -11.98
CA ILE A 17 -0.85 12.87 -11.09
C ILE A 17 -1.30 13.54 -9.80
N ALA A 18 -1.02 12.90 -8.67
CA ALA A 18 -1.41 13.38 -7.36
C ALA A 18 -0.22 13.37 -6.39
N HIS A 19 -0.13 14.45 -5.61
CA HIS A 19 0.65 14.48 -4.39
C HIS A 19 -0.22 13.96 -3.25
N VAL A 20 0.07 12.74 -2.80
CA VAL A 20 -0.62 12.14 -1.65
C VAL A 20 0.30 12.11 -0.45
N TYR A 21 -0.28 12.33 0.72
CA TYR A 21 0.46 12.27 1.97
C TYR A 21 -0.42 11.76 3.09
N THR A 22 0.21 11.19 4.09
CA THR A 22 -0.45 10.89 5.36
C THR A 22 0.46 11.28 6.49
N ARG A 23 -0.16 11.71 7.58
CA ARG A 23 0.54 12.07 8.82
C ARG A 23 -0.03 11.29 9.96
N VAL A 24 0.82 10.96 10.90
CA VAL A 24 0.42 10.25 12.11
C VAL A 24 -0.15 11.26 13.09
N CYS A 25 -1.32 10.95 13.62
CA CYS A 25 -2.00 11.82 14.58
C CYS A 25 -1.48 11.57 16.01
N ARG A 26 -1.78 12.52 16.91
CA ARG A 26 -1.52 12.43 18.36
C ARG A 26 -0.04 12.30 18.75
N ARG A 27 0.88 12.81 17.93
CA ARG A 27 2.34 12.79 18.20
C ARG A 27 2.87 11.37 18.49
N CYS A 28 2.22 10.36 17.95
CA CYS A 28 2.77 9.01 17.93
C CYS A 28 3.86 9.01 16.85
N PHE A 29 5.09 9.40 17.20
CA PHE A 29 6.26 9.30 16.33
C PHE A 29 6.35 7.85 15.84
N LEU A 30 5.86 7.65 14.61
CA LEU A 30 5.78 6.34 13.98
C LEU A 30 7.16 5.99 13.43
N LEU A 31 7.89 7.00 12.99
CA LEU A 31 9.22 6.96 12.39
C LEU A 31 10.08 8.00 13.12
N GLY A 32 11.39 7.91 13.04
CA GLY A 32 12.31 8.88 13.65
C GLY A 32 12.34 8.86 15.17
N ASP A 33 12.99 9.88 15.72
CA ASP A 33 13.14 10.05 17.16
C ASP A 33 11.81 10.42 17.83
N ASP A 34 11.44 9.63 18.83
CA ASP A 34 10.37 9.96 19.75
C ASP A 34 10.94 10.69 20.97
N PRO A 35 10.77 12.01 21.09
CA PRO A 35 11.30 12.79 22.21
C PRO A 35 10.71 12.40 23.58
N PHE A 36 9.59 11.67 23.62
CA PHE A 36 8.99 11.24 24.88
C PHE A 36 9.60 9.94 25.40
N SER A 37 9.76 8.93 24.53
CA SER A 37 10.38 7.66 24.92
C SER A 37 11.91 7.65 24.77
N GLY A 38 12.48 8.63 24.06
CA GLY A 38 13.90 8.68 23.71
C GLY A 38 14.32 7.63 22.67
N LYS A 39 13.36 6.90 22.07
CA LYS A 39 13.64 5.83 21.11
C LYS A 39 13.59 6.34 19.68
N ASN A 40 14.46 5.79 18.83
CA ASN A 40 14.44 6.03 17.39
C ASN A 40 13.71 4.90 16.65
N PHE A 41 12.75 5.26 15.78
CA PHE A 41 11.94 4.33 15.00
C PHE A 41 12.23 4.39 13.49
N ASP A 42 13.40 4.88 13.06
CA ASP A 42 13.74 4.99 11.64
C ASP A 42 13.87 3.65 10.92
N HIS A 43 14.12 2.56 11.64
CA HIS A 43 14.06 1.20 11.09
C HIS A 43 12.72 0.91 10.38
N ARG A 44 11.62 1.58 10.77
CA ARG A 44 10.31 1.43 10.15
C ARG A 44 10.20 2.11 8.78
N LYS A 45 11.09 3.06 8.45
CA LYS A 45 11.15 3.68 7.11
C LYS A 45 11.45 2.64 6.03
N VAL A 46 12.32 1.68 6.34
CA VAL A 46 12.64 0.54 5.45
C VAL A 46 11.38 -0.25 5.08
N TRP A 47 10.47 -0.45 6.04
CA TRP A 47 9.21 -1.18 5.78
C TRP A 47 8.31 -0.43 4.80
N ILE A 48 8.32 0.90 4.84
CA ILE A 48 7.57 1.73 3.90
C ILE A 48 8.20 1.60 2.51
N GLU A 49 9.51 1.73 2.39
CA GLU A 49 10.24 1.59 1.13
C GLU A 49 10.03 0.20 0.48
N GLU A 50 10.04 -0.87 1.28
CA GLU A 50 9.72 -2.22 0.83
C GLU A 50 8.31 -2.31 0.23
N HIS A 51 7.32 -1.72 0.89
CA HIS A 51 5.96 -1.67 0.37
C HIS A 51 5.83 -0.78 -0.86
N LEU A 52 6.51 0.36 -0.91
CA LEU A 52 6.52 1.24 -2.09
C LEU A 52 7.10 0.51 -3.32
N ARG A 53 8.21 -0.21 -3.14
CA ARG A 53 8.81 -1.04 -4.20
C ARG A 53 7.84 -2.12 -4.68
N GLN A 54 7.24 -2.86 -3.75
CA GLN A 54 6.25 -3.88 -4.09
C GLN A 54 5.05 -3.28 -4.82
N PHE A 55 4.53 -2.15 -4.35
CA PHE A 55 3.35 -1.53 -4.93
C PHE A 55 3.63 -1.03 -6.33
N ALA A 56 4.80 -0.41 -6.57
CA ALA A 56 5.22 0.00 -7.90
C ALA A 56 5.34 -1.17 -8.90
N SER A 57 5.63 -2.39 -8.43
CA SER A 57 5.68 -3.59 -9.29
C SER A 57 4.30 -4.10 -9.73
N PHE A 58 3.25 -3.90 -8.92
CA PHE A 58 1.98 -4.62 -9.12
C PHE A 58 0.75 -3.72 -9.31
N PHE A 59 0.73 -2.51 -8.76
CA PHE A 59 -0.31 -1.53 -9.10
C PHE A 59 -0.13 -1.02 -10.54
N GLY A 60 -1.20 -0.51 -11.12
CA GLY A 60 -1.21 0.35 -12.30
C GLY A 60 -1.06 1.80 -11.88
N ILE A 61 -0.05 2.07 -11.06
CA ILE A 61 0.27 3.40 -10.53
C ILE A 61 1.78 3.55 -10.55
N ASP A 62 2.27 4.61 -11.19
CA ASP A 62 3.69 4.92 -11.18
C ASP A 62 4.03 5.74 -9.93
N LEU A 63 5.03 5.29 -9.17
CA LEU A 63 5.63 6.07 -8.08
C LEU A 63 6.72 6.97 -8.66
N LEU A 64 6.41 8.26 -8.82
CA LEU A 64 7.32 9.24 -9.43
C LEU A 64 8.32 9.82 -8.43
N GLY A 65 7.97 9.84 -7.15
CA GLY A 65 8.84 10.32 -6.08
C GLY A 65 8.24 10.10 -4.70
N PHE A 66 9.08 10.07 -3.67
CA PHE A 66 8.64 9.96 -2.28
C PHE A 66 9.59 10.67 -1.31
N SER A 67 9.07 11.05 -0.15
CA SER A 67 9.86 11.44 1.02
C SER A 67 9.22 10.85 2.28
N ILE A 68 10.06 10.30 3.17
CA ILE A 68 9.62 9.67 4.41
C ILE A 68 10.27 10.42 5.58
N LEU A 69 9.44 11.11 6.35
CA LEU A 69 9.84 11.90 7.52
C LEU A 69 9.46 11.15 8.80
N SER A 70 9.68 11.75 9.97
CA SER A 70 9.44 11.09 11.26
C SER A 70 7.95 10.86 11.55
N ASP A 71 7.09 11.81 11.21
CA ASP A 71 5.66 11.76 11.55
C ASP A 71 4.74 11.71 10.32
N HIS A 72 5.28 11.74 9.11
CA HIS A 72 4.52 11.68 7.87
C HIS A 72 5.38 11.23 6.68
N PHE A 73 4.72 10.92 5.56
CA PHE A 73 5.37 10.70 4.29
C PHE A 73 4.57 11.32 3.15
N HIS A 74 5.26 11.70 2.08
CA HIS A 74 4.70 12.24 0.86
C HIS A 74 5.05 11.34 -0.32
N LEU A 75 4.10 11.11 -1.22
CA LEU A 75 4.28 10.37 -2.46
C LEU A 75 3.76 11.21 -3.63
N ILE A 76 4.48 11.18 -4.75
CA ILE A 76 4.00 11.66 -6.05
C ILE A 76 3.63 10.42 -6.86
N LEU A 77 2.34 10.25 -7.13
CA LEU A 77 1.79 9.08 -7.80
C LEU A 77 1.14 9.48 -9.11
N ARG A 78 1.28 8.66 -10.14
CA ARG A 78 0.52 8.77 -11.40
C ARG A 78 -0.39 7.56 -11.56
N SER A 79 -1.71 7.75 -11.56
CA SER A 79 -2.66 6.66 -11.86
C SER A 79 -2.56 6.30 -13.34
N ARG A 80 -2.63 5.00 -13.65
CA ARG A 80 -2.57 4.50 -15.03
C ARG A 80 -3.72 3.55 -15.35
N PRO A 81 -5.00 4.01 -15.26
CA PRO A 81 -6.15 3.19 -15.67
C PRO A 81 -6.05 2.76 -17.14
N ASP A 82 -5.42 3.60 -17.99
CA ASP A 82 -5.08 3.29 -19.38
C ASP A 82 -4.22 2.02 -19.52
N VAL A 83 -3.23 1.83 -18.64
CA VAL A 83 -2.39 0.62 -18.62
C VAL A 83 -3.14 -0.56 -18.02
N VAL A 84 -3.91 -0.34 -16.95
CA VAL A 84 -4.72 -1.41 -16.34
C VAL A 84 -5.72 -1.96 -17.35
N ALA A 85 -6.28 -1.13 -18.22
CA ALA A 85 -7.21 -1.53 -19.28
C ALA A 85 -6.59 -2.51 -20.29
N THR A 86 -5.26 -2.49 -20.49
CA THR A 86 -4.59 -3.40 -21.44
C THR A 86 -4.28 -4.77 -20.84
N TRP A 87 -4.40 -4.96 -19.53
CA TRP A 87 -4.09 -6.23 -18.89
C TRP A 87 -5.16 -7.28 -19.16
N SER A 88 -4.74 -8.54 -19.31
CA SER A 88 -5.67 -9.67 -19.30
C SER A 88 -6.30 -9.86 -17.93
N ASP A 89 -7.41 -10.58 -17.87
CA ASP A 89 -8.11 -10.85 -16.62
C ASP A 89 -7.25 -11.66 -15.63
N GLU A 90 -6.46 -12.59 -16.16
CA GLU A 90 -5.48 -13.36 -15.39
C GLU A 90 -4.37 -12.46 -14.84
N GLU A 91 -3.91 -11.47 -15.62
CA GLU A 91 -2.87 -10.56 -15.18
C GLU A 91 -3.36 -9.63 -14.06
N VAL A 92 -4.59 -9.11 -14.17
CA VAL A 92 -5.26 -8.38 -13.10
C VAL A 92 -5.32 -9.23 -11.82
N ALA A 93 -5.71 -10.50 -11.94
CA ALA A 93 -5.77 -11.42 -10.81
C ALA A 93 -4.39 -11.69 -10.21
N ARG A 94 -3.36 -11.95 -11.03
CA ARG A 94 -1.98 -12.19 -10.56
C ARG A 94 -1.45 -10.99 -9.78
N ARG A 95 -1.53 -9.79 -10.36
CA ARG A 95 -1.07 -8.54 -9.72
C ARG A 95 -1.79 -8.29 -8.41
N TRP A 96 -3.11 -8.46 -8.39
CA TRP A 96 -3.89 -8.33 -7.17
C TRP A 96 -3.47 -9.32 -6.10
N LEU A 97 -3.23 -10.58 -6.44
CA LEU A 97 -2.79 -11.60 -5.49
C LEU A 97 -1.38 -11.34 -4.96
N MET A 98 -0.52 -10.64 -5.70
CA MET A 98 0.77 -10.20 -5.18
C MET A 98 0.65 -9.04 -4.17
N LEU A 99 -0.42 -8.24 -4.26
CA LEU A 99 -0.74 -7.16 -3.32
C LEU A 99 -1.60 -7.62 -2.14
N CYS A 100 -2.51 -8.56 -2.35
CA CYS A 100 -3.45 -9.08 -1.38
C CYS A 100 -3.40 -10.61 -1.38
N PRO A 101 -2.26 -11.21 -0.98
CA PRO A 101 -2.07 -12.65 -1.06
C PRO A 101 -2.91 -13.39 -0.02
N HIS A 102 -3.46 -14.54 -0.41
CA HIS A 102 -4.03 -15.51 0.53
C HIS A 102 -2.93 -16.26 1.28
N ARG A 103 -1.78 -16.48 0.64
CA ARG A 103 -0.66 -17.26 1.17
C ARG A 103 0.63 -16.45 1.16
N ARG A 104 1.40 -16.57 2.23
CA ARG A 104 2.68 -15.87 2.42
C ARG A 104 3.77 -16.87 2.80
N THR A 105 5.01 -16.55 2.44
CA THR A 105 6.19 -17.29 2.90
C THR A 105 6.43 -17.05 4.40
N ALA A 106 7.37 -17.80 4.99
CA ALA A 106 7.80 -17.59 6.38
C ALA A 106 8.28 -16.14 6.62
N ASP A 107 8.94 -15.54 5.63
CA ASP A 107 9.41 -14.15 5.64
C ASP A 107 8.28 -13.13 5.38
N GLY A 108 7.04 -13.59 5.23
CA GLY A 108 5.86 -12.75 5.03
C GLY A 108 5.68 -12.22 3.61
N LEU A 109 6.49 -12.67 2.64
CA LEU A 109 6.36 -12.27 1.22
C LEU A 109 5.16 -12.99 0.56
N PRO A 110 4.48 -12.36 -0.42
CA PRO A 110 3.46 -13.04 -1.20
C PRO A 110 4.06 -14.25 -1.92
N MET A 111 3.40 -15.40 -1.84
CA MET A 111 3.75 -16.56 -2.66
C MET A 111 3.22 -16.38 -4.09
N THR A 112 3.87 -17.03 -5.05
CA THR A 112 3.37 -17.09 -6.43
C THR A 112 1.93 -17.61 -6.46
N PRO A 113 0.99 -16.86 -7.08
CA PRO A 113 -0.39 -17.29 -7.22
C PRO A 113 -0.49 -18.61 -7.98
N THR A 114 -1.31 -19.53 -7.48
CA THR A 114 -1.67 -20.75 -8.20
C THR A 114 -2.75 -20.49 -9.24
N ASP A 115 -2.84 -21.36 -10.25
CA ASP A 115 -3.88 -21.26 -11.28
C ASP A 115 -5.32 -21.23 -10.73
N PRO A 116 -5.69 -22.03 -9.70
CA PRO A 116 -7.01 -21.92 -9.09
C PRO A 116 -7.26 -20.57 -8.43
N GLU A 117 -6.26 -19.98 -7.76
CA GLU A 117 -6.37 -18.65 -7.13
C GLU A 117 -6.60 -17.57 -8.21
N ILE A 118 -5.87 -17.65 -9.32
CA ILE A 118 -6.01 -16.73 -10.47
C ILE A 118 -7.41 -16.88 -11.09
N LYS A 119 -7.82 -18.11 -11.41
CA LYS A 119 -9.11 -18.40 -12.05
C LYS A 119 -10.30 -18.00 -11.18
N SER A 120 -10.17 -18.08 -9.85
CA SER A 120 -11.22 -17.62 -8.91
C SER A 120 -11.54 -16.13 -9.03
N ILE A 121 -10.55 -15.32 -9.40
CA ILE A 121 -10.72 -13.88 -9.63
C ILE A 121 -11.06 -13.62 -11.10
N ALA A 122 -10.27 -14.15 -12.03
CA ALA A 122 -10.43 -13.91 -13.46
C ALA A 122 -11.80 -14.38 -13.99
N GLY A 123 -12.29 -15.51 -13.48
CA GLY A 123 -13.61 -16.06 -13.83
C GLY A 123 -14.80 -15.38 -13.15
N CYS A 124 -14.58 -14.37 -12.30
CA CYS A 124 -15.63 -13.65 -11.60
C CYS A 124 -15.71 -12.19 -12.10
N PRO A 125 -16.65 -11.84 -12.99
CA PRO A 125 -16.74 -10.50 -13.58
C PRO A 125 -16.82 -9.36 -12.56
N ILE A 126 -17.57 -9.57 -11.47
CA ILE A 126 -17.74 -8.58 -10.40
C ILE A 126 -16.39 -8.29 -9.71
N LYS A 127 -15.67 -9.33 -9.28
CA LYS A 127 -14.36 -9.18 -8.64
C LYS A 127 -13.35 -8.53 -9.58
N ARG A 128 -13.34 -8.95 -10.86
CA ARG A 128 -12.43 -8.41 -11.86
C ARG A 128 -12.62 -6.92 -12.07
N THR A 129 -13.86 -6.48 -12.32
CA THR A 129 -14.14 -5.05 -12.57
C THR A 129 -13.74 -4.21 -11.37
N GLU A 130 -14.10 -4.66 -10.16
CA GLU A 130 -13.71 -3.99 -8.94
C GLU A 130 -12.18 -3.92 -8.78
N ILE A 131 -11.47 -5.04 -8.96
CA ILE A 131 -10.02 -5.11 -8.81
C ILE A 131 -9.31 -4.22 -9.84
N ARG A 132 -9.79 -4.14 -11.10
CA ARG A 132 -9.21 -3.22 -12.10
C ARG A 132 -9.24 -1.78 -11.61
N GLN A 133 -10.39 -1.30 -11.11
CA GLN A 133 -10.50 0.05 -10.55
C GLN A 133 -9.58 0.25 -9.34
N ARG A 134 -9.44 -0.77 -8.48
CA ARG A 134 -8.55 -0.71 -7.31
C ARG A 134 -7.09 -0.61 -7.70
N LEU A 135 -6.67 -1.31 -8.75
CA LEU A 135 -5.26 -1.37 -9.19
C LEU A 135 -4.75 -0.05 -9.77
N SER A 136 -5.59 0.91 -10.13
CA SER A 136 -5.19 2.27 -10.53
C SER A 136 -5.55 3.34 -9.49
N SER A 137 -6.14 2.98 -8.34
CA SER A 137 -6.68 3.94 -7.37
C SER A 137 -5.65 4.37 -6.30
N PHE A 138 -5.40 5.68 -6.21
CA PHE A 138 -4.59 6.27 -5.14
C PHE A 138 -5.13 5.94 -3.74
N SER A 139 -6.46 5.92 -3.59
CA SER A 139 -7.12 5.58 -2.32
C SER A 139 -6.80 4.15 -1.89
N TRP A 140 -6.78 3.20 -2.83
CA TRP A 140 -6.42 1.81 -2.53
C TRP A 140 -4.95 1.63 -2.23
N TRP A 141 -4.06 2.32 -2.98
CA TRP A 141 -2.65 2.38 -2.65
C TRP A 141 -2.43 2.87 -1.21
N MET A 142 -3.00 4.03 -0.88
CA MET A 142 -2.84 4.64 0.45
C MET A 142 -3.48 3.80 1.55
N ARG A 143 -4.65 3.18 1.29
CA ARG A 143 -5.32 2.29 2.24
C ARG A 143 -4.44 1.09 2.59
N LEU A 144 -3.91 0.38 1.59
CA LEU A 144 -3.07 -0.80 1.84
C LEU A 144 -1.75 -0.41 2.53
N LEU A 145 -1.11 0.68 2.11
CA LEU A 145 0.14 1.14 2.71
C LEU A 145 -0.05 1.48 4.18
N CYS A 146 -1.03 2.34 4.50
CA CYS A 146 -1.32 2.76 5.87
C CYS A 146 -1.71 1.56 6.75
N GLN A 147 -2.55 0.64 6.24
CA GLN A 147 -2.98 -0.54 7.00
C GLN A 147 -1.78 -1.43 7.36
N ARG A 148 -0.89 -1.71 6.40
CA ARG A 148 0.27 -2.59 6.62
C ARG A 148 1.26 -1.96 7.59
N VAL A 149 1.60 -0.69 7.40
CA VAL A 149 2.51 0.04 8.28
C VAL A 149 1.95 0.11 9.70
N ALA A 150 0.68 0.48 9.86
CA ALA A 150 0.04 0.55 11.18
C ALA A 150 -0.01 -0.82 11.87
N THR A 151 -0.34 -1.89 11.11
CA THR A 151 -0.40 -3.25 11.66
C THR A 151 0.96 -3.73 12.13
N ARG A 152 2.02 -3.50 11.33
CA ARG A 152 3.39 -3.88 11.68
C ARG A 152 3.91 -3.07 12.87
N ALA A 153 3.70 -1.74 12.88
CA ALA A 153 4.08 -0.88 14.00
C ALA A 153 3.35 -1.22 15.30
N ASN A 154 2.07 -1.62 15.24
CA ASN A 154 1.32 -2.05 16.42
C ASN A 154 1.86 -3.37 17.01
N ARG A 155 2.37 -4.29 16.17
CA ARG A 155 3.02 -5.52 16.63
C ARG A 155 4.38 -5.24 17.25
N ASP A 156 5.18 -4.41 16.59
CA ASP A 156 6.50 -3.96 17.04
C ASP A 156 6.43 -3.28 18.42
N ARG A 157 5.51 -2.33 18.61
CA ARG A 157 5.27 -1.69 19.91
C ARG A 157 4.87 -2.67 21.02
N ARG A 158 4.17 -3.77 20.69
CA ARG A 158 3.83 -4.79 21.69
C ARG A 158 5.07 -5.60 22.07
N ALA A 159 5.90 -5.99 21.11
CA ALA A 159 7.15 -6.72 21.40
C ALA A 159 8.08 -5.92 22.33
N ASP A 160 8.23 -4.62 22.08
CA ASP A 160 9.01 -3.69 22.90
C ASP A 160 8.47 -3.53 24.33
N ARG A 161 7.15 -3.63 24.52
CA ARG A 161 6.51 -3.53 25.85
C ARG A 161 6.67 -4.78 26.72
N PHE A 162 6.93 -5.93 26.12
CA PHE A 162 7.03 -7.22 26.80
C PHE A 162 8.46 -7.81 26.79
N GLY A 163 9.47 -7.01 26.41
CA GLY A 163 10.88 -7.42 26.50
C GLY A 163 11.29 -8.54 25.54
N GLY A 164 10.70 -8.61 24.35
CA GLY A 164 11.15 -9.55 23.32
C GLY A 164 12.58 -9.22 22.83
N PRO A 165 13.39 -10.22 22.47
CA PRO A 165 14.76 -9.98 22.03
C PRO A 165 14.78 -9.22 20.70
N VAL A 166 15.72 -8.28 20.60
CA VAL A 166 16.05 -7.50 19.40
C VAL A 166 16.73 -8.38 18.35
#